data_AF-A0A970GFP0-F1
#
_entry.id   AF-A0A970GFP0-F1
#
_cell.length_a   1.000
_cell.length_b   1.000
_cell.length_c   1.000
_cell.angle_alpha   90.00
_cell.angle_beta   90.00
_cell.angle_gamma   90.00
#
_symmetry.space_group_name_H-M   'P 1'
#
loop_
_entity.id
_entity.type
_entity.pdbx_description
1 polymer ?
#
loop_
_entity_poly.entity_id
_entity_poly.type
_entity_poly.pdbx_seq_one_letter_code
_entity_poly.pdbx_strand_id
1 'polypeptide(L)'
;MNTVKKSLILLLFIFFLNSLTAEKLGYALSGGGARGFAHIGVLKVLEEEGIHPDYIAGTSIGAIIGALYAMGYSATELEEMCLKLNWNELTLDTHQRKDLYIGQKRWAPYGNAVFELNESWVP
;
A
#
# COMPACT_ATOMS: atom_id res chain seq x y z
N MET A 1 -27.28 -40.24 -11.52
CA MET A 1 -27.24 -38.78 -11.21
C MET A 1 -28.27 -38.07 -12.07
N ASN A 2 -29.27 -37.45 -11.46
CA ASN A 2 -30.48 -36.93 -12.13
C ASN A 2 -30.12 -35.74 -13.04
N THR A 3 -30.90 -35.53 -14.11
CA THR A 3 -30.66 -34.52 -15.15
C THR A 3 -30.47 -33.11 -14.56
N VAL A 4 -31.25 -32.77 -13.53
CA VAL A 4 -31.13 -31.50 -12.78
C VAL A 4 -29.76 -31.33 -12.11
N LYS A 5 -29.21 -32.40 -11.51
CA LYS A 5 -27.88 -32.36 -10.88
C LYS A 5 -26.78 -32.13 -11.92
N LYS A 6 -26.92 -32.72 -13.11
CA LYS A 6 -25.96 -32.52 -14.22
C LYS A 6 -26.00 -31.07 -14.74
N SER A 7 -27.20 -30.50 -14.91
CA SER A 7 -27.36 -29.10 -15.33
C SER A 7 -26.83 -28.11 -14.30
N LEU A 8 -27.01 -28.37 -13.01
CA LEU A 8 -26.47 -27.51 -11.95
C LEU A 8 -24.93 -27.52 -11.90
N ILE A 9 -24.33 -28.71 -12.07
CA ILE A 9 -22.88 -28.85 -12.15
C ILE A 9 -22.33 -28.10 -13.38
N LEU A 10 -23.01 -28.20 -14.52
CA LEU A 10 -22.61 -27.49 -15.74
C LEU A 10 -22.70 -25.97 -15.55
N LEU A 11 -23.76 -25.48 -14.90
CA LEU A 11 -23.93 -24.04 -14.62
C LEU A 11 -22.82 -23.52 -13.69
N LEU A 12 -22.51 -24.26 -12.62
CA LEU A 12 -21.41 -23.95 -11.70
C LEU A 12 -20.05 -23.99 -12.41
N PHE A 13 -19.85 -24.94 -13.33
CA PHE A 13 -18.62 -25.06 -14.10
C PHE A 13 -18.45 -23.89 -15.08
N ILE A 14 -19.52 -23.46 -15.76
CA ILE A 14 -19.49 -22.27 -16.63
C ILE A 14 -19.22 -21.01 -15.80
N PHE A 15 -19.85 -20.86 -14.64
CA PHE A 15 -19.58 -19.74 -13.73
C PHE A 15 -18.11 -19.73 -13.29
N PHE A 16 -17.58 -20.89 -12.90
CA PHE A 16 -16.18 -21.05 -12.52
C PHE A 16 -15.22 -20.68 -13.67
N LEU A 17 -15.49 -21.16 -14.89
CA LEU A 17 -14.69 -20.81 -16.07
C LEU A 17 -14.68 -19.30 -16.35
N ASN A 18 -15.80 -18.60 -16.13
CA ASN A 18 -15.85 -17.14 -16.26
C ASN A 18 -15.02 -16.42 -15.19
N SER A 19 -14.96 -16.95 -13.95
CA SER A 19 -14.09 -16.41 -12.91
C SER A 19 -12.60 -16.55 -13.21
N LEU A 20 -12.19 -17.55 -14.00
CA LEU A 20 -10.80 -17.73 -14.42
C LEU A 20 -10.33 -16.69 -15.45
N THR A 21 -11.26 -16.05 -16.16
CA THR A 21 -10.95 -15.06 -17.22
C THR A 21 -11.26 -13.63 -16.81
N ALA A 22 -11.59 -13.40 -15.54
CA ALA A 22 -11.85 -12.05 -15.04
C ALA A 22 -10.59 -11.19 -15.16
N GLU A 23 -10.74 -10.00 -15.76
CA GLU A 23 -9.63 -9.04 -15.85
C GLU A 23 -9.21 -8.62 -14.44
N LYS A 24 -7.90 -8.53 -14.24
CA LYS A 24 -7.31 -8.12 -12.98
C LYS A 24 -7.13 -6.62 -12.91
N LEU A 25 -7.56 -6.01 -11.81
CA LEU A 25 -7.46 -4.57 -11.60
C LEU A 25 -6.30 -4.24 -10.65
N GLY A 26 -5.50 -3.25 -11.01
CA GLY A 26 -4.37 -2.79 -10.19
C GLY A 26 -4.44 -1.29 -9.91
N TYR A 27 -4.18 -0.89 -8.66
CA TYR A 27 -3.98 0.52 -8.29
C TYR A 27 -2.50 0.86 -8.28
N ALA A 28 -2.14 1.96 -8.94
CA ALA A 28 -0.78 2.51 -8.95
C ALA A 28 -0.79 3.87 -8.24
N LEU A 29 -0.31 3.90 -6.99
CA LEU A 29 -0.33 5.05 -6.11
C LEU A 29 1.03 5.73 -6.06
N SER A 30 1.18 6.84 -6.79
CA SER A 30 2.43 7.59 -6.84
C SER A 30 2.82 8.22 -5.49
N GLY A 31 4.11 8.56 -5.35
CA GLY A 31 4.58 9.47 -4.29
C GLY A 31 4.11 10.91 -4.50
N GLY A 32 4.53 11.81 -3.59
CA GLY A 32 4.19 13.25 -3.68
C GLY A 32 4.10 14.00 -2.35
N GLY A 33 4.58 13.40 -1.24
CA GLY A 33 4.49 13.99 0.10
C GLY A 33 3.04 14.24 0.52
N ALA A 34 2.76 15.40 1.12
CA ALA A 34 1.41 15.74 1.60
C ALA A 34 0.36 15.78 0.48
N ARG A 35 0.74 16.00 -0.78
CA ARG A 35 -0.22 15.98 -1.90
C ARG A 35 -0.72 14.57 -2.22
N GLY A 36 0.02 13.54 -1.81
CA GLY A 36 -0.35 12.14 -2.06
C GLY A 36 -1.60 11.68 -1.31
N PHE A 37 -2.09 12.43 -0.30
CA PHE A 37 -3.39 12.11 0.34
C PHE A 37 -4.57 12.25 -0.61
N ALA A 38 -4.41 12.91 -1.75
CA ALA A 38 -5.41 12.91 -2.81
C ALA A 38 -5.80 11.48 -3.24
N HIS A 39 -4.88 10.50 -3.12
CA HIS A 39 -5.19 9.09 -3.37
C HIS A 39 -6.34 8.57 -2.51
N ILE A 40 -6.49 9.06 -1.27
CA ILE A 40 -7.59 8.64 -0.37
C ILE A 40 -8.94 9.06 -0.97
N GLY A 41 -9.04 10.28 -1.51
CA GLY A 41 -10.26 10.75 -2.18
C GLY A 41 -10.62 9.89 -3.39
N VAL A 42 -9.63 9.47 -4.18
CA VAL A 42 -9.83 8.53 -5.30
C VAL A 42 -10.32 7.17 -4.79
N LEU A 43 -9.70 6.64 -3.74
CA LEU A 43 -10.12 5.37 -3.13
C LEU A 43 -11.56 5.41 -2.62
N LYS A 44 -12.01 6.53 -2.02
CA LYS A 44 -13.41 6.68 -1.58
C LYS A 44 -14.40 6.50 -2.73
N VAL A 45 -14.15 7.17 -3.86
CA VAL A 45 -15.03 7.06 -5.04
C VAL A 45 -14.99 5.64 -5.60
N LEU A 46 -13.82 5.02 -5.66
CA LEU A 46 -13.70 3.63 -6.15
C LEU A 46 -14.45 2.65 -5.24
N GLU A 47 -14.39 2.83 -3.92
CA GLU A 47 -15.18 2.04 -2.96
C GLU A 47 -16.69 2.24 -3.12
N GLU A 48 -17.13 3.49 -3.28
CA GLU A 48 -18.55 3.83 -3.49
C GLU A 48 -19.12 3.16 -4.76
N GLU A 49 -18.31 3.06 -5.81
CA GLU A 49 -18.66 2.39 -7.06
C GLU A 49 -18.44 0.86 -7.04
N GLY A 50 -17.98 0.30 -5.91
CA GLY A 50 -17.71 -1.14 -5.76
C GLY A 50 -16.52 -1.64 -6.60
N ILE A 51 -15.62 -0.73 -6.98
CA ILE A 51 -14.41 -1.02 -7.74
C ILE A 51 -13.29 -1.31 -6.73
N HIS A 52 -12.80 -2.55 -6.73
CA HIS A 52 -11.75 -3.00 -5.82
C HIS A 52 -10.56 -3.59 -6.57
N PRO A 53 -9.32 -3.31 -6.12
CA PRO A 53 -8.13 -3.80 -6.80
C PRO A 53 -7.83 -5.26 -6.41
N ASP A 54 -7.26 -6.01 -7.35
CA ASP A 54 -6.55 -7.26 -7.07
C ASP A 54 -5.10 -6.99 -6.62
N TYR A 55 -4.51 -5.89 -7.10
CA TYR A 55 -3.12 -5.52 -6.84
C TYR A 55 -2.99 -4.05 -6.48
N ILE A 56 -2.05 -3.74 -5.59
CA ILE A 56 -1.72 -2.36 -5.24
C ILE A 56 -0.21 -2.20 -5.30
N ALA A 57 0.24 -1.21 -6.06
CA ALA A 57 1.62 -0.76 -6.09
C ALA A 57 1.66 0.69 -5.62
N GLY A 58 2.62 1.04 -4.77
CA GLY A 58 2.74 2.40 -4.25
C GLY A 58 4.18 2.84 -4.05
N THR A 59 4.44 4.16 -4.09
CA THR A 59 5.75 4.76 -3.80
C THR A 59 5.64 5.82 -2.70
N SER A 60 6.54 5.80 -1.72
CA SER A 60 6.57 6.76 -0.60
C SER A 60 5.19 6.85 0.08
N ILE A 61 4.53 8.01 0.09
CA ILE A 61 3.21 8.16 0.68
C ILE A 61 2.13 7.27 0.03
N GLY A 62 2.21 7.06 -1.29
CA GLY A 62 1.30 6.14 -1.98
C GLY A 62 1.51 4.68 -1.56
N ALA A 63 2.73 4.31 -1.14
CA ALA A 63 3.00 2.99 -0.57
C ALA A 63 2.36 2.83 0.80
N ILE A 64 2.43 3.87 1.65
CA ILE A 64 1.81 3.86 2.98
C ILE A 64 0.28 3.72 2.84
N ILE A 65 -0.34 4.59 2.05
CA ILE A 65 -1.80 4.57 1.80
C ILE A 65 -2.21 3.22 1.20
N GLY A 66 -1.50 2.77 0.16
CA GLY A 66 -1.80 1.51 -0.52
C GLY A 66 -1.64 0.28 0.37
N ALA A 67 -0.62 0.25 1.22
CA ALA A 67 -0.42 -0.84 2.17
C ALA A 67 -1.52 -0.90 3.23
N LEU A 68 -1.89 0.25 3.82
CA LEU A 68 -3.00 0.31 4.78
C LEU A 68 -4.31 -0.12 4.10
N TYR A 69 -4.59 0.38 2.90
CA TYR A 69 -5.77 -0.04 2.14
C TYR A 69 -5.79 -1.55 1.86
N ALA A 70 -4.66 -2.12 1.43
CA ALA A 70 -4.51 -3.58 1.21
C ALA A 70 -4.70 -4.42 2.49
N MET A 71 -4.45 -3.85 3.68
CA MET A 71 -4.71 -4.51 4.96
C MET A 71 -6.20 -4.50 5.35
N GLY A 72 -7.07 -3.87 4.56
CA GLY A 72 -8.52 -3.84 4.76
C GLY A 72 -9.04 -2.59 5.47
N TYR A 73 -8.22 -1.54 5.62
CA TYR A 73 -8.71 -0.25 6.07
C TYR A 73 -9.52 0.42 4.96
N SER A 74 -10.72 0.89 5.29
CA SER A 74 -11.57 1.65 4.38
C SER A 74 -10.98 3.02 4.07
N ALA A 75 -11.34 3.62 2.93
CA ALA A 75 -10.84 4.94 2.58
C ALA A 75 -11.26 6.03 3.58
N THR A 76 -12.41 5.88 4.25
CA THR A 76 -12.85 6.75 5.35
C THR A 76 -11.93 6.65 6.57
N GLU A 77 -11.54 5.44 6.98
CA GLU A 77 -10.62 5.26 8.10
C GLU A 77 -9.23 5.86 7.79
N LEU A 78 -8.77 5.70 6.55
CA LEU A 78 -7.52 6.31 6.09
C LEU A 78 -7.57 7.84 6.15
N GLU A 79 -8.70 8.44 5.74
CA GLU A 79 -8.93 9.88 5.84
C GLU A 79 -8.86 10.34 7.31
N GLU A 80 -9.56 9.66 8.22
CA GLU A 80 -9.53 10.00 9.64
C GLU A 80 -8.12 9.90 10.24
N MET A 81 -7.37 8.85 9.89
CA MET A 81 -5.98 8.69 10.34
C MET A 81 -5.11 9.85 9.86
N CYS A 82 -5.25 10.23 8.58
CA CYS A 82 -4.49 11.32 7.99
C CYS A 82 -4.82 12.68 8.58
N LEU A 83 -6.08 12.93 8.95
CA LEU A 83 -6.51 14.16 9.62
C LEU A 83 -6.02 14.26 11.07
N LYS A 84 -5.83 13.12 11.75
CA LYS A 84 -5.31 13.06 13.14
C LYS A 84 -3.78 13.10 13.19
N LEU A 85 -3.10 12.86 12.07
CA LEU A 85 -1.64 12.84 11.98
C LEU A 85 -1.03 14.23 12.17
N ASN A 86 -0.04 14.35 13.06
CA ASN A 86 0.74 15.57 13.20
C ASN A 86 1.80 15.64 12.09
N TRP A 87 1.48 16.38 11.02
CA TRP A 87 2.36 16.56 9.86
C TRP A 87 3.74 17.11 10.19
N ASN A 88 3.83 17.97 11.22
CA ASN A 88 5.11 18.53 11.62
C ASN A 88 6.00 17.44 12.21
N GLU A 89 5.46 16.54 13.03
CA GLU A 89 6.24 15.41 13.57
C GLU A 89 6.67 14.41 12.50
N LEU A 90 5.84 14.17 11.48
CA LEU A 90 6.16 13.23 10.40
C LEU A 90 7.25 13.76 9.45
N THR A 91 7.33 15.08 9.28
CA THR A 91 8.27 15.73 8.34
C THR A 91 9.55 16.22 9.00
N LEU A 92 9.56 16.31 10.33
CA LEU A 92 10.76 16.62 11.10
C LEU A 92 11.68 15.39 11.14
N ASP A 93 12.79 15.44 10.40
CA ASP A 93 13.92 14.51 10.53
C ASP A 93 14.75 14.82 11.80
N THR A 94 14.06 15.06 12.92
CA THR A 94 14.69 15.36 14.19
C THR A 94 14.37 14.25 15.18
N HIS A 95 15.23 13.24 15.20
CA HIS A 95 15.20 12.22 16.24
C HIS A 95 15.85 12.75 17.51
N GLN A 96 15.20 12.56 18.68
CA GLN A 96 15.89 12.86 19.92
C GLN A 96 17.13 11.97 20.00
N ARG A 97 18.26 12.52 20.48
CA ARG A 97 19.53 11.78 20.54
C ARG A 97 19.37 10.40 21.19
N LYS A 98 18.46 10.25 22.17
CA LYS A 98 18.21 8.98 22.86
C LYS A 98 17.68 7.87 21.92
N ASP A 99 16.91 8.25 20.89
CA ASP A 99 16.24 7.36 19.93
C ASP A 99 17.17 6.91 18.79
N LEU A 100 18.39 7.46 18.73
CA LEU A 100 19.40 7.13 17.74
C LEU A 100 20.27 5.94 18.19
N TYR A 101 20.61 5.06 17.25
CA TYR A 101 21.64 4.04 17.48
C TYR A 101 23.00 4.68 17.76
N ILE A 102 23.90 3.95 18.44
CA ILE A 102 25.19 4.51 18.87
C ILE A 102 26.03 5.05 17.71
N GLY A 103 25.93 4.42 16.54
CA GLY A 103 26.51 4.94 15.29
C GLY A 103 25.90 6.28 14.92
N GLN A 104 24.58 6.36 14.76
CA GLN A 104 23.86 7.59 14.39
C GLN A 104 24.09 8.76 15.36
N LYS A 105 24.41 8.49 16.64
CA LYS A 105 24.76 9.52 17.63
C LYS A 105 26.11 10.21 17.37
N ARG A 106 26.98 9.60 16.56
CA ARG A 106 28.35 10.07 16.31
C ARG A 106 28.43 11.09 15.17
N TRP A 107 27.44 11.12 14.27
CA TRP A 107 27.36 12.05 13.14
C TRP A 107 26.10 12.92 13.27
N ALA A 108 26.23 14.24 13.10
CA ALA A 108 25.11 15.19 13.16
C ALA A 108 24.06 14.86 12.07
N PRO A 109 22.79 15.32 12.20
CA PRO A 109 21.63 14.79 11.46
C PRO A 109 21.53 15.34 10.02
N TYR A 110 22.61 15.23 9.25
CA TYR A 110 22.60 15.57 7.83
C TYR A 110 23.09 14.38 7.02
N GLY A 111 22.15 13.64 6.42
CA GLY A 111 22.38 12.93 5.15
C GLY A 111 23.37 11.77 5.16
N ASN A 112 23.23 10.81 6.08
CA ASN A 112 24.09 9.62 6.09
C ASN A 112 23.41 8.45 5.38
N ALA A 113 23.57 8.33 4.06
CA ALA A 113 23.43 7.06 3.36
C ALA A 113 24.78 6.33 3.44
N VAL A 114 24.98 5.54 4.50
CA VAL A 114 26.17 4.70 4.65
C VAL A 114 25.88 3.37 4.00
N PHE A 115 26.40 3.18 2.79
CA PHE A 115 26.51 1.86 2.17
C PHE A 115 27.89 1.31 2.51
N GLU A 116 27.96 0.37 3.47
CA GLU A 116 29.15 -0.44 3.66
C GLU A 116 29.20 -1.47 2.53
N LEU A 117 30.09 -1.24 1.57
CA LEU A 117 30.44 -2.27 0.60
C LEU A 117 31.23 -3.35 1.33
N ASN A 118 30.71 -4.58 1.30
CA ASN A 118 31.37 -5.75 1.82
C ASN A 118 32.77 -5.89 1.21
N GLU A 119 33.81 -5.88 2.04
CA GLU A 119 35.21 -6.09 1.62
C GLU A 119 35.46 -7.49 1.00
N SER A 120 34.48 -8.38 1.05
CA SER A 120 34.53 -9.74 0.49
C SER A 120 34.00 -9.85 -0.94
N TRP A 121 33.74 -8.73 -1.64
CA TRP A 121 33.38 -8.79 -3.06
C TRP A 121 34.61 -9.19 -3.89
N VAL A 122 34.53 -10.36 -4.53
CA VAL A 122 35.49 -10.84 -5.54
C VAL A 122 34.69 -11.10 -6.82
N PRO A 123 35.09 -10.56 -7.99
CA PRO A 123 34.32 -10.66 -9.23
C PRO A 123 34.14 -12.10 -9.74
#